data_AF-A0A7S4GIL2-F1
#
_entry.id   AF-A0A7S4GIL2-F1
#
_cell.length_a   1.000
_cell.length_b   1.000
_cell.length_c   1.000
_cell.angle_alpha   90.00
_cell.angle_beta   90.00
_cell.angle_gamma   90.00
#
_symmetry.space_group_name_H-M   'P 1'
#
loop_
_entity.id
_entity.type
_entity.pdbx_description
1 polymer ?
#
loop_
_entity_poly.entity_id
_entity_poly.type
_entity_poly.pdbx_seq_one_letter_code
_entity_poly.pdbx_strand_id
1 'polypeptide(L)'
;MSYASWSLADELAAEVDPHWETVKDHGNEALNRNDFDRAVRLYTQGLAVCFRVGTPGRVFTDDSHVSSTAYPILASHAEPLPPEQVQSLTFPNKPAAVCLANRAAMHLKAGRPEDALEDAKQATVQCPEYLKGHYRVGQALRALGHTAEADVVEGQIRTYRALVQLLPWYGLALLMLGWTSQATSHLVYHNKRRQMVVADLLKRGRHGGKAGRLVVTAELVPFMTAQYLLLGAECTGPGPDRITADALDFIPLDEDNGVALTASDDPDTGVSGLAAERAPAIISAFVGELLASGLPVTEVALRMGLRGVSAKLQSLGLPVRSDDAVADGAPALRRIHAHMFSHFGPGHPWSIAWTRRLMDGSEAPRDAEGGVVPGPSLVSFAEDLVAGRQGDGPSGGFGATTA
;
A
#
# COMPACT_ATOMS: atom_id res chain seq x y z
N MET A 1 19.71 3.69 -4.02
CA MET A 1 18.38 3.48 -4.63
C MET A 1 17.35 4.00 -3.63
N SER A 2 16.46 4.91 -4.05
CA SER A 2 15.35 5.33 -3.19
C SER A 2 14.31 4.22 -3.19
N TYR A 3 13.87 3.76 -2.02
CA TYR A 3 12.80 2.76 -1.91
C TYR A 3 11.45 3.26 -2.44
N ALA A 4 11.30 4.58 -2.61
CA ALA A 4 10.08 5.20 -3.10
C ALA A 4 9.75 4.83 -4.56
N SER A 5 10.71 4.35 -5.35
CA SER A 5 10.50 3.99 -6.76
C SER A 5 10.47 2.49 -7.02
N TRP A 6 10.33 1.66 -5.99
CA TRP A 6 10.30 0.21 -6.17
C TRP A 6 8.90 -0.27 -6.55
N SER A 7 8.84 -1.11 -7.59
CA SER A 7 7.62 -1.76 -8.08
C SER A 7 7.73 -3.27 -7.89
N LEU A 8 6.77 -3.85 -7.17
CA LEU A 8 6.71 -5.29 -6.96
C LEU A 8 6.43 -6.02 -8.29
N ALA A 9 5.53 -5.45 -9.08
CA ALA A 9 5.19 -5.92 -10.41
C ALA A 9 6.42 -6.06 -11.32
N ASP A 10 7.39 -5.14 -11.25
CA ASP A 10 8.60 -5.19 -12.06
C ASP A 10 9.56 -6.29 -11.61
N GLU A 11 9.67 -6.50 -10.30
CA GLU A 11 10.49 -7.56 -9.75
C GLU A 11 9.93 -8.94 -10.09
N LEU A 12 8.64 -9.17 -9.85
CA LEU A 12 8.00 -10.46 -10.16
C LEU A 12 7.92 -10.71 -11.66
N ALA A 13 7.88 -9.68 -12.50
CA ALA A 13 7.93 -9.86 -13.95
C ALA A 13 9.22 -10.56 -14.41
N ALA A 14 10.34 -10.37 -13.70
CA ALA A 14 11.63 -10.99 -14.03
C ALA A 14 11.65 -12.50 -13.75
N GLU A 15 10.69 -13.01 -12.96
CA GLU A 15 10.56 -14.43 -12.63
C GLU A 15 9.62 -15.17 -13.61
N VAL A 16 8.94 -14.47 -14.52
CA VAL A 16 8.06 -15.07 -15.54
C VAL A 16 8.89 -15.58 -16.73
N ASP A 17 8.48 -16.70 -17.32
CA ASP A 17 9.13 -17.30 -18.51
C ASP A 17 9.31 -16.26 -19.64
N PRO A 18 10.56 -15.85 -19.97
CA PRO A 18 10.83 -14.75 -20.88
C PRO A 18 10.28 -14.97 -22.30
N HIS A 19 9.86 -16.18 -22.65
CA HIS A 19 9.17 -16.46 -23.91
C HIS A 19 7.90 -15.62 -24.11
N TRP A 20 7.26 -15.14 -23.02
CA TRP A 20 6.10 -14.25 -23.11
C TRP A 20 6.43 -12.96 -23.89
N GLU A 21 7.67 -12.46 -23.80
CA GLU A 21 8.10 -11.24 -24.51
C GLU A 21 8.16 -11.46 -26.02
N THR A 22 8.70 -12.59 -26.46
CA THR A 22 8.77 -12.96 -27.88
C THR A 22 7.36 -13.07 -28.47
N VAL A 23 6.43 -13.71 -27.75
CA VAL A 23 5.04 -13.84 -28.20
C VAL A 23 4.34 -12.47 -28.24
N LYS A 24 4.56 -11.63 -27.22
CA LYS A 24 4.09 -10.24 -27.20
C LYS A 24 4.61 -9.46 -28.40
N ASP A 25 5.89 -9.59 -28.75
CA ASP A 25 6.50 -8.82 -29.84
C ASP A 25 5.97 -9.22 -31.20
N HIS A 26 5.75 -10.51 -31.46
CA HIS A 26 4.98 -10.94 -32.62
C HIS A 26 3.57 -10.34 -32.64
N GLY A 27 2.91 -10.23 -31.47
CA GLY A 27 1.62 -9.56 -31.32
C GLY A 27 1.69 -8.07 -31.70
N ASN A 28 2.74 -7.37 -31.27
CA ASN A 28 3.00 -5.98 -31.63
C ASN A 28 3.25 -5.82 -33.14
N GLU A 29 3.97 -6.75 -33.76
CA GLU A 29 4.20 -6.73 -35.21
C GLU A 29 2.92 -6.95 -36.03
N ALA A 30 2.04 -7.85 -35.57
CA ALA A 30 0.73 -8.07 -36.19
C ALA A 30 -0.14 -6.81 -36.07
N LEU A 31 -0.13 -6.17 -34.90
CA LEU A 31 -0.76 -4.87 -34.67
C LEU A 31 -0.25 -3.79 -35.63
N ASN A 32 1.06 -3.67 -35.80
CA ASN A 32 1.65 -2.67 -36.71
C ASN A 32 1.25 -2.88 -38.18
N ARG A 33 0.84 -4.11 -38.55
CA ARG A 33 0.29 -4.47 -39.86
C ARG A 33 -1.23 -4.34 -39.95
N ASN A 34 -1.89 -3.87 -38.90
CA ASN A 34 -3.36 -3.85 -38.73
C ASN A 34 -4.02 -5.24 -38.83
N ASP A 35 -3.27 -6.31 -38.57
CA ASP A 35 -3.80 -7.68 -38.48
C ASP A 35 -4.27 -7.93 -37.04
N PHE A 36 -5.44 -7.36 -36.70
CA PHE A 36 -5.95 -7.35 -35.33
C PHE A 36 -6.28 -8.76 -34.82
N ASP A 37 -6.83 -9.63 -35.67
CA ASP A 37 -7.18 -11.00 -35.27
C ASP A 37 -5.94 -11.84 -34.95
N ARG A 38 -4.87 -11.70 -35.75
CA ARG A 38 -3.60 -12.34 -35.43
C ARG A 38 -2.98 -11.78 -34.16
N ALA A 39 -3.02 -10.46 -33.96
CA ALA A 39 -2.52 -9.84 -32.75
C ALA A 39 -3.26 -10.37 -31.50
N VAL A 40 -4.59 -10.46 -31.53
CA VAL A 40 -5.41 -11.03 -30.44
C VAL A 40 -5.02 -12.48 -30.14
N ARG A 41 -4.84 -13.32 -31.16
CA ARG A 41 -4.39 -14.71 -30.97
C ARG A 41 -3.01 -14.78 -30.31
N LEU A 42 -2.07 -13.94 -30.75
CA LEU A 42 -0.71 -13.90 -30.19
C LEU A 42 -0.71 -13.43 -28.74
N TYR A 43 -1.43 -12.35 -28.39
CA TYR A 43 -1.54 -11.95 -26.98
C TYR A 43 -2.21 -13.02 -26.11
N THR A 44 -3.17 -13.77 -26.66
CA THR A 44 -3.79 -14.90 -25.96
C THR A 44 -2.80 -16.05 -25.72
N GLN A 45 -1.93 -16.34 -26.69
CA GLN A 45 -0.82 -17.28 -26.49
C GLN A 45 0.17 -16.76 -25.46
N GLY A 46 0.47 -15.46 -25.46
CA GLY A 46 1.33 -14.81 -24.47
C GLY A 46 0.77 -14.97 -23.06
N LEU A 47 -0.54 -14.76 -22.88
CA LEU A 47 -1.23 -15.02 -21.61
C LEU A 47 -1.07 -16.46 -21.14
N ALA A 48 -1.19 -17.44 -22.04
CA ALA A 48 -0.98 -18.84 -21.70
C ALA A 48 0.45 -19.13 -21.22
N VAL A 49 1.45 -18.35 -21.65
CA VAL A 49 2.84 -18.42 -21.12
C VAL A 49 2.91 -17.78 -19.72
N CYS A 50 2.31 -16.61 -19.54
CA CYS A 50 2.33 -15.88 -18.26
C CYS A 50 1.67 -16.63 -17.10
N PHE A 51 0.79 -17.60 -17.38
CA PHE A 51 0.08 -18.41 -16.38
C PHE A 51 0.58 -19.86 -16.27
N ARG A 52 1.70 -20.23 -16.91
CA ARG A 52 2.25 -21.59 -16.76
C ARG A 52 2.63 -21.88 -15.30
N VAL A 53 2.53 -23.14 -14.91
CA VAL A 53 2.85 -23.57 -13.54
C VAL A 53 4.30 -23.17 -13.20
N GLY A 54 4.48 -22.43 -12.11
CA GLY A 54 5.78 -21.94 -11.66
C GLY A 54 6.06 -20.46 -11.93
N THR A 55 5.17 -19.72 -12.60
CA THR A 55 5.29 -18.26 -12.75
C THR A 55 4.48 -17.49 -11.70
N PRO A 56 4.96 -16.33 -11.22
CA PRO A 56 4.22 -15.46 -10.30
C PRO A 56 2.82 -15.11 -10.83
N GLY A 57 1.80 -15.18 -9.97
CA GLY A 57 0.41 -14.83 -10.31
C GLY A 57 -0.55 -16.01 -10.38
N ARG A 58 -0.08 -17.26 -10.29
CA ARG A 58 -0.93 -18.33 -9.75
C ARG A 58 -0.96 -18.14 -8.24
N VAL A 59 -2.15 -18.22 -7.63
CA VAL A 59 -2.30 -18.32 -6.16
C VAL A 59 -1.23 -19.31 -5.69
N PHE A 60 -0.27 -18.85 -4.88
CA PHE A 60 0.76 -19.70 -4.27
C PHE A 60 0.03 -20.66 -3.34
N THR A 61 -0.50 -21.73 -3.90
CA THR A 61 -1.17 -22.84 -3.21
C THR A 61 -0.18 -23.92 -2.80
N ASP A 62 1.10 -23.73 -3.14
CA ASP A 62 2.18 -24.60 -2.70
C ASP A 62 2.68 -24.09 -1.34
N ASP A 63 2.28 -24.80 -0.28
CA ASP A 63 2.65 -24.56 1.12
C ASP A 63 4.17 -24.42 1.35
N SER A 64 5.01 -24.83 0.39
CA SER A 64 6.46 -24.90 0.55
C SER A 64 7.19 -23.55 0.60
N HIS A 65 6.61 -22.44 0.11
CA HIS A 65 7.29 -21.13 0.10
C HIS A 65 6.58 -20.01 0.88
N VAL A 66 5.28 -20.13 1.13
CA VAL A 66 4.55 -19.16 1.97
C VAL A 66 4.72 -19.48 3.48
N SER A 67 5.09 -20.73 3.81
CA SER A 67 4.98 -21.27 5.17
C SER A 67 6.15 -20.96 6.14
N SER A 68 7.41 -20.81 5.69
CA SER A 68 8.52 -20.85 6.66
C SER A 68 9.05 -19.51 7.19
N THR A 69 8.77 -18.37 6.54
CA THR A 69 9.32 -17.05 6.96
C THR A 69 8.31 -15.91 6.98
N ALA A 70 7.21 -15.99 6.23
CA ALA A 70 6.23 -14.91 6.10
C ALA A 70 5.12 -14.92 7.16
N TYR A 71 4.81 -16.09 7.72
CA TYR A 71 3.65 -16.32 8.59
C TYR A 71 3.84 -16.18 10.11
N PRO A 72 5.02 -16.38 10.74
CA PRO A 72 5.06 -16.53 12.20
C PRO A 72 4.56 -15.32 12.99
N ILE A 73 4.78 -14.10 12.51
CA ILE A 73 4.49 -12.86 13.25
C ILE A 73 3.00 -12.48 13.21
N LEU A 74 2.37 -12.68 12.05
CA LEU A 74 0.92 -12.50 11.92
C LEU A 74 0.19 -13.72 12.49
N ALA A 75 0.71 -14.94 12.35
CA ALA A 75 0.04 -16.14 12.87
C ALA A 75 0.17 -16.34 14.38
N SER A 76 1.17 -15.74 15.05
CA SER A 76 1.30 -15.83 16.51
C SER A 76 0.42 -14.83 17.26
N HIS A 77 -0.09 -13.78 16.59
CA HIS A 77 -0.82 -12.68 17.23
C HIS A 77 -2.09 -12.20 16.51
N ALA A 78 -2.24 -12.48 15.22
CA ALA A 78 -3.52 -12.44 14.52
C ALA A 78 -4.01 -13.89 14.37
N GLU A 79 -5.33 -14.09 14.42
CA GLU A 79 -5.88 -15.38 14.01
C GLU A 79 -5.33 -15.72 12.61
N PRO A 80 -4.91 -16.98 12.35
CA PRO A 80 -4.51 -17.37 11.01
C PRO A 80 -5.61 -16.95 10.05
N LEU A 81 -5.26 -16.20 9.00
CA LEU A 81 -6.25 -15.72 8.04
C LEU A 81 -7.11 -16.92 7.61
N PRO A 82 -8.44 -16.78 7.61
CA PRO A 82 -9.34 -17.80 7.07
C PRO A 82 -8.80 -18.31 5.74
N PRO A 83 -8.77 -19.64 5.49
CA PRO A 83 -8.21 -20.20 4.25
C PRO A 83 -8.74 -19.54 2.97
N GLU A 84 -9.99 -19.09 2.99
CA GLU A 84 -10.64 -18.29 1.93
C GLU A 84 -9.94 -16.96 1.63
N GLN A 85 -9.42 -16.26 2.65
CA GLN A 85 -8.69 -15.01 2.47
C GLN A 85 -7.29 -15.26 1.89
N VAL A 86 -6.63 -16.34 2.31
CA VAL A 86 -5.33 -16.75 1.74
C VAL A 86 -5.46 -17.13 0.26
N GLN A 87 -6.53 -17.84 -0.08
CA GLN A 87 -6.85 -18.19 -1.48
C GLN A 87 -7.14 -16.97 -2.36
N SER A 88 -7.47 -15.82 -1.77
CA SER A 88 -7.73 -14.56 -2.48
C SER A 88 -6.47 -13.71 -2.72
N LEU A 89 -5.32 -14.08 -2.16
CA LEU A 89 -4.08 -13.32 -2.32
C LEU A 89 -3.64 -13.31 -3.78
N THR A 90 -3.57 -12.11 -4.35
CA THR A 90 -3.22 -11.90 -5.75
C THR A 90 -1.85 -11.24 -5.83
N PHE A 91 -0.89 -11.94 -6.44
CA PHE A 91 0.43 -11.39 -6.74
C PHE A 91 0.37 -10.66 -8.09
N PRO A 92 1.02 -9.48 -8.23
CA PRO A 92 0.98 -8.76 -9.49
C PRO A 92 1.72 -9.55 -10.59
N ASN A 93 1.00 -9.89 -11.65
CA ASN A 93 1.53 -10.50 -12.88
C ASN A 93 1.55 -9.44 -13.99
N LYS A 94 2.62 -8.64 -14.01
CA LYS A 94 2.81 -7.59 -15.02
C LYS A 94 2.82 -8.14 -16.45
N PRO A 95 3.50 -9.26 -16.78
CA PRO A 95 3.44 -9.85 -18.12
C PRO A 95 2.02 -10.17 -18.61
N ALA A 96 1.18 -10.76 -17.75
CA ALA A 96 -0.22 -11.02 -18.08
C ALA A 96 -0.99 -9.71 -18.29
N ALA A 97 -0.83 -8.74 -17.39
CA ALA A 97 -1.46 -7.43 -17.54
C ALA A 97 -1.05 -6.69 -18.83
N VAL A 98 0.22 -6.82 -19.25
CA VAL A 98 0.71 -6.28 -20.53
C VAL A 98 0.00 -6.93 -21.72
N CYS A 99 -0.09 -8.27 -21.73
CA CYS A 99 -0.76 -8.99 -22.80
C CYS A 99 -2.26 -8.63 -22.88
N LEU A 100 -2.95 -8.58 -21.74
CA LEU A 100 -4.36 -8.15 -21.65
C LEU A 100 -4.56 -6.71 -22.12
N ALA A 101 -3.76 -5.75 -21.66
CA ALA A 101 -3.90 -4.35 -22.07
C ALA A 101 -3.58 -4.12 -23.56
N ASN A 102 -2.70 -4.94 -24.14
CA ASN A 102 -2.44 -4.90 -25.58
C ASN A 102 -3.57 -5.56 -26.37
N ARG A 103 -4.14 -6.67 -25.89
CA ARG A 103 -5.31 -7.32 -26.49
C ARG A 103 -6.55 -6.42 -26.43
N ALA A 104 -6.81 -5.74 -25.30
CA ALA A 104 -7.83 -4.71 -25.15
C ALA A 104 -7.69 -3.62 -26.23
N ALA A 105 -6.46 -3.17 -26.49
CA ALA A 105 -6.20 -2.18 -27.53
C ALA A 105 -6.58 -2.68 -28.93
N MET A 106 -6.46 -3.99 -29.20
CA MET A 106 -6.85 -4.60 -30.48
C MET A 106 -8.36 -4.64 -30.60
N HIS A 107 -9.05 -5.02 -29.53
CA HIS A 107 -10.51 -5.00 -29.48
C HIS A 107 -11.06 -3.58 -29.76
N LEU A 108 -10.48 -2.53 -29.17
CA LEU A 108 -10.84 -1.14 -29.50
C LEU A 108 -10.64 -0.79 -30.98
N LYS A 109 -9.48 -1.15 -31.55
CA LYS A 109 -9.20 -0.90 -32.97
C LYS A 109 -10.11 -1.68 -33.92
N ALA A 110 -10.60 -2.84 -33.47
CA ALA A 110 -11.55 -3.67 -34.20
C ALA A 110 -13.01 -3.25 -33.98
N GLY A 111 -13.30 -2.16 -33.25
CA GLY A 111 -14.66 -1.71 -32.97
C GLY A 111 -15.43 -2.62 -31.99
N ARG A 112 -14.72 -3.32 -31.10
CA ARG A 112 -15.27 -4.21 -30.07
C ARG A 112 -14.98 -3.67 -28.66
N PRO A 113 -15.61 -2.56 -28.25
CA PRO A 113 -15.26 -1.89 -27.01
C PRO A 113 -15.66 -2.67 -25.74
N GLU A 114 -16.65 -3.58 -25.81
CA GLU A 114 -17.04 -4.46 -24.70
C GLU A 114 -15.94 -5.46 -24.35
N ASP A 115 -15.43 -6.20 -25.35
CA ASP A 115 -14.29 -7.12 -25.19
C ASP A 115 -13.06 -6.37 -24.65
N ALA A 116 -12.85 -5.14 -25.14
CA ALA A 116 -11.74 -4.31 -24.69
C ALA A 116 -11.87 -3.92 -23.22
N LEU A 117 -13.09 -3.61 -22.76
CA LEU A 117 -13.34 -3.27 -21.37
C LEU A 117 -13.09 -4.48 -20.46
N GLU A 118 -13.54 -5.67 -20.87
CA GLU A 118 -13.29 -6.91 -20.14
C GLU A 118 -11.79 -7.17 -19.98
N ASP A 119 -11.04 -7.17 -21.09
CA ASP A 119 -9.58 -7.36 -21.07
C ASP A 119 -8.87 -6.30 -20.22
N ALA A 120 -9.29 -5.04 -20.33
CA ALA A 120 -8.68 -3.96 -19.58
C ALA A 120 -8.92 -4.10 -18.06
N LYS A 121 -10.14 -4.49 -17.64
CA LYS A 121 -10.44 -4.78 -16.23
C LYS A 121 -9.66 -5.98 -15.72
N GLN A 122 -9.52 -7.04 -16.53
CA GLN A 122 -8.66 -8.16 -16.18
C GLN A 122 -7.20 -7.71 -16.03
N ALA A 123 -6.70 -6.82 -16.88
CA ALA A 123 -5.34 -6.29 -16.76
C ALA A 123 -5.11 -5.56 -15.44
N THR A 124 -6.09 -4.77 -14.97
CA THR A 124 -5.99 -4.06 -13.68
C THR A 124 -6.02 -5.00 -12.49
N VAL A 125 -6.74 -6.12 -12.59
CA VAL A 125 -6.73 -7.19 -11.56
C VAL A 125 -5.40 -7.92 -11.53
N GLN A 126 -4.86 -8.27 -12.71
CA GLN A 126 -3.59 -8.99 -12.81
C GLN A 126 -2.41 -8.17 -12.31
N CYS A 127 -2.41 -6.86 -12.55
CA CYS A 127 -1.35 -5.98 -12.05
C CYS A 127 -1.91 -4.57 -11.79
N PRO A 128 -2.31 -4.28 -10.55
CA PRO A 128 -2.83 -2.96 -10.17
C PRO A 128 -1.85 -1.81 -10.41
N GLU A 129 -0.54 -2.07 -10.32
CA GLU A 129 0.54 -1.10 -10.60
C GLU A 129 0.65 -0.74 -12.09
N TYR A 130 0.11 -1.58 -12.98
CA TYR A 130 0.25 -1.39 -14.42
C TYR A 130 -0.74 -0.35 -14.97
N LEU A 131 -0.37 0.93 -14.87
CA LEU A 131 -1.20 2.08 -15.29
C LEU A 131 -1.77 1.98 -16.71
N LYS A 132 -1.08 1.31 -17.64
CA LYS A 132 -1.59 1.15 -19.00
C LYS A 132 -2.87 0.30 -19.05
N GLY A 133 -3.06 -0.65 -18.12
CA GLY A 133 -4.34 -1.37 -17.96
C GLY A 133 -5.48 -0.42 -17.63
N HIS A 134 -5.31 0.43 -16.61
CA HIS A 134 -6.29 1.45 -16.23
C HIS A 134 -6.59 2.45 -17.36
N TYR A 135 -5.58 2.86 -18.13
CA TYR A 135 -5.79 3.66 -19.32
C TYR A 135 -6.68 2.98 -20.37
N ARG A 136 -6.55 1.66 -20.54
CA ARG A 136 -7.42 0.91 -21.45
C ARG A 136 -8.85 0.84 -20.95
N VAL A 137 -9.06 0.76 -19.63
CA VAL A 137 -10.41 0.83 -19.02
C VAL A 137 -11.06 2.15 -19.40
N GLY A 138 -10.37 3.29 -19.16
CA GLY A 138 -10.88 4.60 -19.53
C GLY A 138 -11.18 4.75 -21.03
N GLN A 139 -10.31 4.23 -21.90
CA GLN A 139 -10.53 4.26 -23.35
C GLN A 139 -11.74 3.42 -23.79
N ALA A 140 -11.90 2.23 -23.23
CA ALA A 140 -13.04 1.36 -23.54
C ALA A 140 -14.36 1.95 -23.04
N LEU A 141 -14.38 2.52 -21.83
CA LEU A 141 -15.54 3.24 -21.31
C LEU A 141 -15.95 4.41 -22.20
N ARG A 142 -14.99 5.23 -22.67
CA ARG A 142 -15.29 6.31 -23.62
C ARG A 142 -15.85 5.79 -24.94
N ALA A 143 -15.31 4.70 -25.47
CA ALA A 143 -15.81 4.07 -26.70
C ALA A 143 -17.24 3.53 -26.56
N LEU A 144 -17.64 3.12 -25.36
CA LEU A 144 -19.01 2.70 -25.01
C LEU A 144 -19.95 3.87 -24.66
N GLY A 145 -19.44 5.11 -24.61
CA GLY A 145 -20.22 6.29 -24.18
C GLY A 145 -20.32 6.49 -22.66
N HIS A 146 -19.65 5.68 -21.85
CA HIS A 146 -19.58 5.80 -20.39
C HIS A 146 -18.55 6.85 -19.94
N THR A 147 -18.69 8.09 -20.40
CA THR A 147 -17.70 9.17 -20.19
C THR A 147 -17.47 9.48 -18.72
N ALA A 148 -18.52 9.50 -17.89
CA ALA A 148 -18.39 9.79 -16.46
C ALA A 148 -17.53 8.76 -15.72
N GLU A 149 -17.73 7.47 -15.99
CA GLU A 149 -16.90 6.40 -15.41
C GLU A 149 -15.44 6.49 -15.89
N ALA A 150 -15.23 6.85 -17.16
CA ALA A 150 -13.89 7.05 -17.70
C ALA A 150 -13.14 8.20 -17.00
N ASP A 151 -13.83 9.30 -16.70
CA ASP A 151 -13.25 10.45 -16.00
C ASP A 151 -12.88 10.09 -14.54
N VAL A 152 -13.68 9.24 -13.89
CA VAL A 152 -13.35 8.67 -12.56
C VAL A 152 -12.05 7.87 -12.62
N VAL A 153 -11.92 6.96 -13.59
CA VAL A 153 -10.69 6.16 -13.77
C VAL A 153 -9.49 7.07 -14.04
N GLU A 154 -9.65 8.10 -14.86
CA GLU A 154 -8.58 9.06 -15.12
C GLU A 154 -8.16 9.84 -13.87
N GLY A 155 -9.13 10.23 -13.04
CA GLY A 155 -8.89 10.81 -11.73
C GLY A 155 -8.09 9.88 -10.82
N GLN A 156 -8.47 8.60 -10.73
CA GLN A 156 -7.72 7.62 -9.94
C GLN A 156 -6.28 7.46 -10.44
N ILE A 157 -6.05 7.47 -11.76
CA ILE A 157 -4.69 7.41 -12.33
C ILE A 157 -3.86 8.65 -11.94
N ARG A 158 -4.45 9.86 -11.98
CA ARG A 158 -3.76 11.09 -11.54
C ARG A 158 -3.41 11.01 -10.06
N THR A 159 -4.36 10.61 -9.23
CA THR A 159 -4.14 10.39 -7.80
C THR A 159 -3.02 9.39 -7.54
N TYR A 160 -3.04 8.23 -8.20
CA TYR A 160 -2.01 7.21 -8.04
C TYR A 160 -0.62 7.78 -8.29
N ARG A 161 -0.46 8.53 -9.39
CA ARG A 161 0.82 9.16 -9.74
C ARG A 161 1.31 10.15 -8.69
N ALA A 162 0.41 10.93 -8.09
CA ALA A 162 0.76 11.82 -7.00
C ALA A 162 1.16 11.02 -5.75
N LEU A 163 0.35 10.03 -5.36
CA LEU A 163 0.57 9.20 -4.19
C LEU A 163 1.90 8.44 -4.24
N VAL A 164 2.30 7.84 -5.37
CA VAL A 164 3.58 7.10 -5.46
C VAL A 164 4.82 7.98 -5.33
N GLN A 165 4.70 9.30 -5.50
CA GLN A 165 5.81 10.23 -5.23
C GLN A 165 5.91 10.61 -3.75
N LEU A 166 4.81 10.48 -3.02
CA LEU A 166 4.67 10.92 -1.64
C LEU A 166 4.82 9.77 -0.65
N LEU A 167 4.32 8.60 -1.03
CA LEU A 167 4.27 7.42 -0.19
C LEU A 167 5.58 6.64 -0.28
N PRO A 168 5.95 5.95 0.81
CA PRO A 168 7.22 5.21 0.87
C PRO A 168 7.28 3.98 -0.04
N TRP A 169 6.17 3.58 -0.67
CA TRP A 169 6.04 2.46 -1.62
C TRP A 169 4.65 2.40 -2.28
N TYR A 170 4.53 1.63 -3.36
CA TYR A 170 3.37 1.67 -4.26
C TYR A 170 2.11 1.05 -3.69
N GLY A 171 2.18 -0.04 -2.94
CA GLY A 171 0.97 -0.71 -2.48
C GLY A 171 0.19 0.08 -1.42
N LEU A 172 0.79 1.07 -0.75
CA LEU A 172 0.02 2.03 0.04
C LEU A 172 -0.84 2.91 -0.87
N ALA A 173 -0.32 3.33 -2.01
CA ALA A 173 -1.09 4.05 -3.02
C ALA A 173 -2.21 3.18 -3.59
N LEU A 174 -1.93 1.89 -3.83
CA LEU A 174 -2.94 0.93 -4.29
C LEU A 174 -4.06 0.74 -3.26
N LEU A 175 -3.69 0.59 -1.98
CA LEU A 175 -4.64 0.44 -0.88
C LEU A 175 -5.52 1.68 -0.75
N MET A 176 -4.91 2.87 -0.80
CA MET A 176 -5.61 4.16 -0.75
C MET A 176 -6.52 4.45 -1.96
N LEU A 177 -6.43 3.66 -3.03
CA LEU A 177 -7.32 3.75 -4.19
C LEU A 177 -8.35 2.62 -4.24
N GLY A 178 -8.30 1.68 -3.30
CA GLY A 178 -9.10 0.45 -3.36
C GLY A 178 -8.71 -0.47 -4.52
N TRP A 179 -7.51 -0.31 -5.09
CA TRP A 179 -7.01 -1.15 -6.19
C TRP A 179 -6.40 -2.48 -5.69
N THR A 180 -6.21 -2.61 -4.38
CA THR A 180 -5.82 -3.85 -3.71
C THR A 180 -6.55 -3.96 -2.38
N SER A 181 -6.76 -5.18 -1.90
CA SER A 181 -7.23 -5.42 -0.53
C SER A 181 -6.12 -5.15 0.49
N GLN A 182 -6.53 -4.93 1.73
CA GLN A 182 -5.64 -4.82 2.89
C GLN A 182 -4.80 -6.09 3.09
N ALA A 183 -5.42 -7.27 2.94
CA ALA A 183 -4.72 -8.56 3.03
C ALA A 183 -3.61 -8.67 1.97
N THR A 184 -3.91 -8.38 0.70
CA THR A 184 -2.90 -8.38 -0.37
C THR A 184 -1.84 -7.31 -0.14
N SER A 185 -2.23 -6.11 0.31
CA SER A 185 -1.30 -5.04 0.66
C SER A 185 -0.28 -5.49 1.71
N HIS A 186 -0.71 -6.08 2.83
CA HIS A 186 0.18 -6.55 3.89
C HIS A 186 0.98 -7.78 3.50
N LEU A 187 0.31 -8.82 3.00
CA LEU A 187 0.97 -10.12 2.81
C LEU A 187 1.84 -10.18 1.56
N VAL A 188 1.50 -9.41 0.52
CA VAL A 188 2.23 -9.44 -0.75
C VAL A 188 3.19 -8.26 -0.83
N TYR A 189 2.66 -7.03 -0.78
CA TYR A 189 3.48 -5.85 -1.03
C TYR A 189 4.39 -5.46 0.15
N HIS A 190 3.85 -5.37 1.37
CA HIS A 190 4.64 -5.01 2.55
C HIS A 190 5.70 -6.05 2.85
N ASN A 191 5.32 -7.33 2.87
CA ASN A 191 6.26 -8.42 3.16
C ASN A 191 7.46 -8.37 2.21
N LYS A 192 7.22 -8.29 0.89
CA LYS A 192 8.30 -8.26 -0.09
C LYS A 192 9.17 -7.00 0.05
N ARG A 193 8.55 -5.83 0.26
CA ARG A 193 9.31 -4.60 0.56
C ARG A 193 10.17 -4.78 1.81
N ARG A 194 9.61 -5.32 2.89
CA ARG A 194 10.33 -5.56 4.15
C ARG A 194 11.57 -6.43 3.91
N GLN A 195 11.42 -7.56 3.22
CA GLN A 195 12.54 -8.45 2.86
C GLN A 195 13.66 -7.71 2.12
N MET A 196 13.30 -6.88 1.13
CA MET A 196 14.28 -6.11 0.37
C MET A 196 15.03 -5.10 1.22
N VAL A 197 14.31 -4.36 2.06
CA VAL A 197 14.96 -3.37 2.91
C VAL A 197 15.84 -4.05 3.95
N VAL A 198 15.40 -5.16 4.54
CA VAL A 198 16.22 -5.98 5.45
C VAL A 198 17.49 -6.47 4.74
N ALA A 199 17.39 -6.95 3.49
CA ALA A 199 18.54 -7.36 2.70
C ALA A 199 19.53 -6.21 2.43
N ASP A 200 19.05 -5.01 2.13
CA ASP A 200 19.91 -3.83 1.94
C ASP A 200 20.52 -3.35 3.26
N LEU A 201 19.76 -3.36 4.36
CA LEU A 201 20.26 -3.08 5.70
C LEU A 201 21.37 -4.06 6.08
N LEU A 202 21.24 -5.35 5.75
CA LEU A 202 22.28 -6.35 5.95
C LEU A 202 23.53 -6.07 5.12
N LYS A 203 23.32 -5.73 3.85
CA LYS A 203 24.41 -5.44 2.91
C LYS A 203 25.22 -4.22 3.32
N ARG A 204 24.55 -3.16 3.78
CA ARG A 204 25.20 -1.87 4.06
C ARG A 204 25.50 -1.63 5.54
N GLY A 205 24.75 -2.26 6.43
CA GLY A 205 24.94 -2.19 7.88
C GLY A 205 26.21 -2.90 8.36
N ARG A 206 26.96 -3.56 7.47
CA ARG A 206 28.26 -4.17 7.77
C ARG A 206 29.36 -3.43 7.01
N HIS A 207 30.20 -2.70 7.73
CA HIS A 207 31.41 -2.08 7.17
C HIS A 207 32.65 -2.67 7.83
N GLY A 208 33.51 -3.33 7.06
CA GLY A 208 34.73 -3.96 7.58
C GLY A 208 34.47 -5.05 8.63
N GLY A 209 33.35 -5.79 8.50
CA GLY A 209 32.96 -6.86 9.43
C GLY A 209 32.35 -6.39 10.75
N LYS A 210 32.30 -5.08 11.01
CA LYS A 210 31.61 -4.51 12.18
C LYS A 210 30.17 -4.20 11.83
N ALA A 211 29.24 -4.66 12.67
CA ALA A 211 27.83 -4.29 12.56
C ALA A 211 27.65 -2.83 12.98
N GLY A 212 26.92 -2.07 12.17
CA GLY A 212 26.44 -0.73 12.51
C GLY A 212 25.39 -0.78 13.62
N ARG A 213 25.08 0.39 14.16
CA ARG A 213 23.99 0.55 15.13
C ARG A 213 22.67 0.55 14.39
N LEU A 214 21.82 -0.44 14.66
CA LEU A 214 20.46 -0.53 14.14
C LEU A 214 19.45 -0.10 15.19
N VAL A 215 18.69 0.93 14.89
CA VAL A 215 17.58 1.43 15.71
C VAL A 215 16.27 1.08 15.01
N VAL A 216 15.41 0.33 15.68
CA VAL A 216 14.03 0.12 15.24
C VAL A 216 13.19 1.28 15.74
N THR A 217 12.37 1.88 14.88
CA THR A 217 11.41 2.90 15.27
C THR A 217 10.01 2.33 15.21
N ALA A 218 9.18 2.62 16.22
CA ALA A 218 7.77 2.28 16.23
C ALA A 218 6.95 3.53 16.57
N GLU A 219 5.84 3.74 15.86
CA GLU A 219 4.91 4.86 16.09
C GLU A 219 3.47 4.40 15.85
N LEU A 220 2.53 4.87 16.66
CA LEU A 220 1.11 4.74 16.33
C LEU A 220 0.67 5.96 15.55
N VAL A 221 0.03 5.71 14.42
CA VAL A 221 -0.48 6.72 13.52
C VAL A 221 -1.98 6.46 13.34
N PRO A 222 -2.86 7.42 13.68
CA PRO A 222 -4.23 7.33 13.26
C PRO A 222 -4.24 7.46 11.74
N PHE A 223 -4.74 6.43 11.07
CA PHE A 223 -4.86 6.43 9.63
C PHE A 223 -6.22 5.88 9.30
N MET A 224 -6.94 6.62 8.47
CA MET A 224 -8.30 6.24 8.13
C MET A 224 -9.18 6.18 9.42
N THR A 225 -9.95 5.12 9.64
CA THR A 225 -10.80 4.88 10.84
C THR A 225 -10.14 3.94 11.82
N ALA A 226 -8.82 3.84 11.77
CA ALA A 226 -8.08 2.79 12.42
C ALA A 226 -6.78 3.34 12.99
N GLN A 227 -6.22 2.61 13.94
CA GLN A 227 -4.89 2.90 14.47
C GLN A 227 -3.90 1.94 13.85
N TYR A 228 -2.89 2.51 13.21
CA TYR A 228 -1.86 1.76 12.53
C TYR A 228 -0.55 1.86 13.30
N LEU A 229 0.13 0.73 13.41
CA LEU A 229 1.50 0.65 13.84
C LEU A 229 2.42 0.84 12.65
N LEU A 230 3.16 1.94 12.68
CA LEU A 230 4.21 2.21 11.73
C LEU A 230 5.55 1.72 12.28
N LEU A 231 6.16 0.76 11.59
CA LEU A 231 7.50 0.27 11.91
C LEU A 231 8.51 0.84 10.93
N GLY A 232 9.70 1.16 11.42
CA GLY A 232 10.83 1.63 10.62
C GLY A 232 12.14 1.12 11.20
N ALA A 233 13.21 1.26 10.44
CA ALA A 233 14.54 0.97 10.93
C ALA A 233 15.55 1.99 10.42
N GLU A 234 16.53 2.30 11.25
CA GLU A 234 17.61 3.21 10.96
C GLU A 234 18.92 2.53 11.28
N CYS A 235 19.77 2.39 10.26
CA CYS A 235 21.12 1.88 10.43
C CYS A 235 22.13 3.02 10.32
N THR A 236 22.93 3.19 11.38
CA THR A 236 24.09 4.09 11.39
C THR A 236 25.35 3.24 11.37
N GLY A 237 26.02 3.21 10.22
CA GLY A 237 27.33 2.56 10.09
C GLY A 237 28.43 3.37 10.76
N PRO A 238 29.67 2.83 10.85
CA PRO A 238 30.84 3.59 11.28
C PRO A 238 31.27 4.69 10.29
N GLY A 239 30.68 4.72 9.09
CA GLY A 239 30.86 5.76 8.08
C GLY A 239 29.76 6.83 8.13
N PRO A 240 29.82 7.85 7.25
CA PRO A 240 28.81 8.90 7.16
C PRO A 240 27.45 8.42 6.63
N ASP A 241 27.39 7.18 6.11
CA ASP A 241 26.19 6.63 5.51
C ASP A 241 25.17 6.21 6.58
N ARG A 242 24.18 7.08 6.79
CA ARG A 242 22.94 6.77 7.53
C ARG A 242 21.92 6.22 6.54
N ILE A 243 21.38 5.04 6.84
CA ILE A 243 20.31 4.44 6.04
C ILE A 243 19.06 4.45 6.89
N THR A 244 18.10 5.25 6.48
CA THR A 244 16.78 5.30 7.10
C THR A 244 15.79 4.58 6.20
N ALA A 245 15.09 3.62 6.78
CA ALA A 245 14.00 2.89 6.17
C ALA A 245 12.73 3.19 6.97
N ASP A 246 12.04 4.25 6.57
CA ASP A 246 10.74 4.57 7.13
C ASP A 246 9.67 3.59 6.58
N ALA A 247 8.67 3.32 7.40
CA ALA A 247 7.47 2.56 7.02
C ALA A 247 7.75 1.16 6.49
N LEU A 248 8.68 0.43 7.09
CA LEU A 248 8.94 -0.98 6.82
C LEU A 248 7.69 -1.83 6.92
N ASP A 249 6.85 -1.53 7.90
CA ASP A 249 5.54 -2.14 8.07
C ASP A 249 4.52 -1.06 8.45
N PHE A 250 3.27 -1.28 8.03
CA PHE A 250 2.15 -0.40 8.32
C PHE A 250 0.93 -1.24 8.64
N ILE A 251 0.77 -1.55 9.93
CA ILE A 251 -0.08 -2.64 10.37
C ILE A 251 -1.31 -2.08 11.10
N PRO A 252 -2.53 -2.44 10.69
CA PRO A 252 -3.75 -2.11 11.43
C PRO A 252 -3.70 -2.82 12.78
N LEU A 253 -3.84 -2.08 13.87
CA LEU A 253 -3.98 -2.67 15.20
C LEU A 253 -5.43 -2.71 15.65
N ASP A 254 -6.19 -1.71 15.21
CA ASP A 254 -7.58 -1.50 15.58
C ASP A 254 -8.32 -0.95 14.36
N GLU A 255 -9.18 -1.78 13.77
CA GLU A 255 -9.96 -1.46 12.58
C GLU A 255 -11.28 -0.75 12.91
N ASP A 256 -11.67 -0.71 14.20
CA ASP A 256 -12.98 -0.31 14.70
C ASP A 256 -12.98 1.02 15.47
N ASN A 257 -11.95 1.86 15.32
CA ASN A 257 -11.90 3.20 15.97
C ASN A 257 -13.06 4.14 15.55
N GLY A 258 -13.95 3.71 14.67
CA GLY A 258 -15.19 4.39 14.32
C GLY A 258 -16.33 4.26 15.35
N VAL A 259 -16.24 3.35 16.34
CA VAL A 259 -17.27 3.20 17.39
C VAL A 259 -16.80 3.85 18.69
N ALA A 260 -16.48 5.14 18.61
CA ALA A 260 -16.03 6.01 19.71
C ALA A 260 -14.78 5.47 20.44
N LEU A 261 -13.72 6.29 20.49
CA LEU A 261 -12.72 6.13 21.54
C LEU A 261 -13.48 6.01 22.86
N THR A 262 -13.45 4.83 23.46
CA THR A 262 -14.23 4.55 24.66
C THR A 262 -13.61 5.36 25.80
N ALA A 263 -14.35 5.60 26.88
CA ALA A 263 -13.82 6.32 28.05
C ALA A 263 -12.59 5.65 28.71
N SER A 264 -12.19 4.45 28.26
CA SER A 264 -10.95 3.78 28.65
C SER A 264 -9.72 4.11 27.78
N ASP A 265 -9.91 4.81 26.66
CA ASP A 265 -8.80 5.27 25.83
C ASP A 265 -8.18 6.50 26.50
N ASP A 266 -6.85 6.49 26.62
CA ASP A 266 -6.11 7.55 27.27
C ASP A 266 -6.32 8.86 26.46
N PRO A 267 -7.07 9.83 27.00
CA PRO A 267 -7.44 11.03 26.26
C PRO A 267 -6.21 11.89 25.93
N ASP A 268 -5.11 11.71 26.67
CA ASP A 268 -3.89 12.46 26.49
C ASP A 268 -3.01 11.86 25.38
N THR A 269 -3.17 10.58 25.05
CA THR A 269 -2.39 9.91 24.00
C THR A 269 -3.19 9.58 22.74
N GLY A 270 -4.51 9.48 22.82
CA GLY A 270 -5.39 9.16 21.69
C GLY A 270 -5.18 7.74 21.15
N VAL A 271 -4.63 6.84 21.98
CA VAL A 271 -4.29 5.44 21.64
C VAL A 271 -5.41 4.54 22.11
N SER A 272 -5.87 3.63 21.25
CA SER A 272 -6.90 2.68 21.63
C SER A 272 -6.31 1.58 22.52
N GLY A 273 -7.11 1.09 23.47
CA GLY A 273 -6.71 -0.02 24.33
C GLY A 273 -6.21 -1.24 23.54
N LEU A 274 -6.87 -1.55 22.40
CA LEU A 274 -6.49 -2.67 21.54
C LEU A 274 -5.13 -2.44 20.85
N ALA A 275 -4.86 -1.21 20.40
CA ALA A 275 -3.56 -0.85 19.84
C ALA A 275 -2.44 -0.96 20.88
N ALA A 276 -2.66 -0.45 22.09
CA ALA A 276 -1.71 -0.56 23.20
C ALA A 276 -1.46 -2.02 23.60
N GLU A 277 -2.49 -2.87 23.54
CA GLU A 277 -2.37 -4.29 23.85
C GLU A 277 -1.55 -5.06 22.81
N ARG A 278 -1.83 -4.84 21.51
CA ARG A 278 -1.27 -5.58 20.38
C ARG A 278 0.12 -5.11 19.95
N ALA A 279 0.40 -3.81 20.00
CA ALA A 279 1.65 -3.24 19.48
C ALA A 279 2.92 -3.94 20.03
N PRO A 280 3.03 -4.27 21.33
CA PRO A 280 4.26 -4.83 21.88
C PRO A 280 4.65 -6.18 21.28
N ALA A 281 3.67 -7.03 21.01
CA ALA A 281 3.88 -8.33 20.43
C ALA A 281 4.41 -8.23 18.99
N ILE A 282 3.79 -7.36 18.19
CA ILE A 282 4.19 -7.10 16.80
C ILE A 282 5.58 -6.47 16.73
N ILE A 283 5.89 -5.48 17.58
CA ILE A 283 7.21 -4.85 17.66
C ILE A 283 8.28 -5.90 18.05
N SER A 284 8.00 -6.72 19.07
CA SER A 284 8.93 -7.76 19.53
C SER A 284 9.21 -8.79 18.44
N ALA A 285 8.17 -9.22 17.73
CA ALA A 285 8.30 -10.17 16.63
C ALA A 285 9.11 -9.58 15.46
N PHE A 286 8.87 -8.33 15.09
CA PHE A 286 9.65 -7.64 14.06
C PHE A 286 11.13 -7.51 14.45
N VAL A 287 11.43 -7.16 15.70
CA VAL A 287 12.81 -7.15 16.22
C VAL A 287 13.44 -8.55 16.16
N GLY A 288 12.67 -9.60 16.51
CA GLY A 288 13.09 -10.98 16.41
C GLY A 288 13.49 -11.39 14.98
N GLU A 289 12.71 -10.98 13.96
CA GLU A 289 13.03 -11.22 12.55
C GLU A 289 14.34 -10.56 12.12
N LEU A 290 14.58 -9.31 12.54
CA LEU A 290 15.83 -8.61 12.27
C LEU A 290 17.02 -9.33 12.92
N LEU A 291 16.88 -9.72 14.19
CA LEU A 291 17.92 -10.46 14.91
C LEU A 291 18.21 -11.82 14.25
N ALA A 292 17.18 -12.57 13.88
CA ALA A 292 17.31 -13.85 13.17
C ALA A 292 17.98 -13.69 11.80
N SER A 293 17.77 -12.54 11.15
CA SER A 293 18.43 -12.18 9.89
C SER A 293 19.90 -11.75 10.08
N GLY A 294 20.40 -11.64 11.32
CA GLY A 294 21.76 -11.23 11.63
C GLY A 294 21.97 -9.72 11.69
N LEU A 295 20.90 -8.96 11.94
CA LEU A 295 20.92 -7.52 12.21
C LEU A 295 20.77 -7.27 13.72
N PRO A 296 21.84 -6.90 14.44
CA PRO A 296 21.76 -6.65 15.88
C PRO A 296 20.99 -5.36 16.15
N VAL A 297 19.74 -5.48 16.59
CA VAL A 297 18.93 -4.33 17.03
C VAL A 297 19.52 -3.80 18.34
N THR A 298 20.07 -2.60 18.27
CA THR A 298 20.70 -1.93 19.41
C THR A 298 19.71 -1.15 20.26
N GLU A 299 18.60 -0.74 19.66
CA GLU A 299 17.62 0.13 20.29
C GLU A 299 16.25 0.00 19.61
N VAL A 300 15.19 0.08 20.41
CA VAL A 300 13.81 0.27 19.95
C VAL A 300 13.34 1.65 20.43
N ALA A 301 13.26 2.59 19.50
CA ALA A 301 12.80 3.96 19.74
C ALA A 301 11.28 4.04 19.58
N LEU A 302 10.59 4.25 20.70
CA LEU A 302 9.14 4.42 20.72
C LEU A 302 8.77 5.88 20.51
N ARG A 303 7.89 6.13 19.55
CA ARG A 303 7.39 7.48 19.20
C ARG A 303 5.95 7.65 19.69
N MET A 304 5.23 8.62 19.11
CA MET A 304 3.87 8.98 19.50
C MET A 304 2.97 7.75 19.70
N GLY A 305 2.19 7.79 20.78
CA GLY A 305 1.23 6.76 21.14
C GLY A 305 1.81 5.47 21.76
N LEU A 306 3.13 5.28 21.82
CA LEU A 306 3.71 4.03 22.35
C LEU A 306 4.40 4.18 23.70
N ARG A 307 4.28 5.33 24.37
CA ARG A 307 4.91 5.55 25.69
C ARG A 307 4.40 4.56 26.74
N GLY A 308 3.08 4.35 26.78
CA GLY A 308 2.42 3.44 27.72
C GLY A 308 2.84 1.97 27.57
N VAL A 309 3.45 1.59 26.45
CA VAL A 309 3.87 0.21 26.20
C VAL A 309 5.35 -0.07 26.46
N SER A 310 6.14 0.94 26.84
CA SER A 310 7.59 0.81 27.07
C SER A 310 7.93 -0.28 28.08
N ALA A 311 7.26 -0.31 29.23
CA ALA A 311 7.49 -1.32 30.27
C ALA A 311 7.20 -2.75 29.79
N LYS A 312 6.18 -2.94 28.95
CA LYS A 312 5.83 -4.25 28.36
C LYS A 312 6.87 -4.69 27.33
N LEU A 313 7.47 -3.77 26.58
CA LEU A 313 8.56 -4.10 25.65
C LEU A 313 9.88 -4.39 26.39
N GLN A 314 10.16 -3.68 27.48
CA GLN A 314 11.31 -3.96 28.34
C GLN A 314 11.21 -5.33 29.02
N SER A 315 10.01 -5.74 29.46
CA SER A 315 9.81 -7.07 30.05
C SER A 315 9.99 -8.21 29.03
N LEU A 316 9.85 -7.92 27.73
CA LEU A 316 10.19 -8.83 26.63
C LEU A 316 11.71 -8.82 26.28
N GLY A 317 12.53 -8.11 27.06
CA GLY A 317 13.98 -8.05 26.89
C GLY A 317 14.45 -7.13 25.75
N LEU A 318 13.59 -6.26 25.22
CA LEU A 318 13.98 -5.34 24.15
C LEU A 318 14.74 -4.13 24.69
N PRO A 319 15.75 -3.61 23.95
CA PRO A 319 16.49 -2.42 24.33
C PRO A 319 15.69 -1.14 24.03
N VAL A 320 14.67 -0.87 24.84
CA VAL A 320 13.74 0.25 24.60
C VAL A 320 14.34 1.57 25.06
N ARG A 321 14.23 2.60 24.20
CA ARG A 321 14.47 3.99 24.56
C ARG A 321 13.17 4.79 24.42
N SER A 322 12.76 5.39 25.52
CA SER A 322 11.58 6.27 25.60
C SER A 322 12.04 7.71 25.87
N ASP A 323 12.74 8.34 24.92
CA ASP A 323 13.13 9.75 25.05
C ASP A 323 12.26 10.65 24.17
N ASP A 324 11.75 11.73 24.77
CA ASP A 324 11.01 12.80 24.09
C ASP A 324 11.84 13.59 23.07
N ALA A 325 13.15 13.41 23.11
CA ALA A 325 14.11 14.17 22.31
C ALA A 325 14.39 13.57 20.92
N VAL A 326 13.72 12.49 20.51
CA VAL A 326 13.82 11.99 19.11
C VAL A 326 12.96 12.87 18.20
N ALA A 327 13.41 14.12 18.02
CA ALA A 327 12.93 15.03 17.01
C ALA A 327 13.32 14.48 15.61
N ASP A 328 12.38 14.58 14.66
CA ASP A 328 12.58 14.38 13.21
C ASP A 328 12.86 12.95 12.69
N GLY A 329 11.90 12.04 12.78
CA GLY A 329 11.92 10.82 11.95
C GLY A 329 10.55 10.45 11.41
N ALA A 330 10.53 9.89 10.19
CA ALA A 330 9.42 9.74 9.25
C ALA A 330 8.79 11.03 8.67
N PRO A 331 9.56 11.92 8.00
CA PRO A 331 9.02 13.15 7.42
C PRO A 331 7.90 12.89 6.40
N ALA A 332 7.95 11.79 5.64
CA ALA A 332 6.97 11.54 4.58
C ALA A 332 5.57 11.24 5.15
N LEU A 333 5.44 10.24 6.02
CA LEU A 333 4.16 9.89 6.61
C LEU A 333 3.68 10.92 7.63
N ARG A 334 4.59 11.59 8.37
CA ARG A 334 4.18 12.74 9.18
C ARG A 334 3.72 13.92 8.34
N ARG A 335 4.30 14.16 7.15
CA ARG A 335 3.78 15.19 6.23
C ARG A 335 2.41 14.78 5.71
N ILE A 336 2.21 13.53 5.29
CA ILE A 336 0.90 13.04 4.87
C ILE A 336 -0.11 13.16 6.01
N HIS A 337 0.23 12.67 7.19
CA HIS A 337 -0.60 12.74 8.38
C HIS A 337 -0.91 14.19 8.79
N ALA A 338 0.10 15.05 8.91
CA ALA A 338 -0.08 16.46 9.23
C ALA A 338 -0.93 17.19 8.17
N HIS A 339 -0.79 16.81 6.90
CA HIS A 339 -1.58 17.37 5.81
C HIS A 339 -3.02 16.85 5.80
N MET A 340 -3.25 15.58 6.13
CA MET A 340 -4.59 15.02 6.37
C MET A 340 -5.25 15.70 7.57
N PHE A 341 -4.51 15.86 8.67
CA PHE A 341 -4.98 16.56 9.86
C PHE A 341 -5.26 18.04 9.60
N SER A 342 -4.45 18.74 8.81
CA SER A 342 -4.70 20.14 8.48
C SER A 342 -5.93 20.32 7.59
N HIS A 343 -6.20 19.36 6.69
CA HIS A 343 -7.35 19.43 5.78
C HIS A 343 -8.67 19.01 6.41
N PHE A 344 -8.64 18.01 7.30
CA PHE A 344 -9.86 17.42 7.84
C PHE A 344 -10.06 17.75 9.32
N GLY A 345 -9.01 17.95 10.11
CA GLY A 345 -9.10 18.10 11.57
C GLY A 345 -9.32 16.74 12.29
N PRO A 346 -9.06 16.67 13.61
CA PRO A 346 -9.31 15.47 14.40
C PRO A 346 -10.81 15.15 14.45
N GLY A 347 -11.20 13.89 14.21
CA GLY A 347 -12.59 13.43 14.38
C GLY A 347 -13.60 13.95 13.36
N HIS A 348 -13.14 14.57 12.27
CA HIS A 348 -14.04 15.14 11.28
C HIS A 348 -14.80 14.06 10.51
N PRO A 349 -16.13 14.19 10.30
CA PRO A 349 -16.96 13.18 9.65
C PRO A 349 -16.44 12.74 8.27
N TRP A 350 -15.72 13.64 7.58
CA TRP A 350 -15.09 13.29 6.32
C TRP A 350 -13.89 12.37 6.46
N SER A 351 -13.04 12.42 7.49
CA SER A 351 -11.95 11.45 7.60
C SER A 351 -12.48 10.03 7.81
N ILE A 352 -13.55 9.91 8.60
CA ILE A 352 -14.24 8.65 8.91
C ILE A 352 -15.04 8.14 7.71
N ALA A 353 -15.84 8.99 7.06
CA ALA A 353 -16.67 8.59 5.92
C ALA A 353 -15.86 8.40 4.63
N TRP A 354 -14.81 9.20 4.41
CA TRP A 354 -13.86 9.02 3.32
C TRP A 354 -13.12 7.69 3.44
N THR A 355 -12.77 7.29 4.66
CA THR A 355 -12.22 5.96 4.94
C THR A 355 -13.23 4.86 4.69
N ARG A 356 -14.45 4.95 5.24
CA ARG A 356 -15.45 3.89 5.10
C ARG A 356 -15.69 3.62 3.61
N ARG A 357 -15.90 4.67 2.83
CA ARG A 357 -15.98 4.62 1.37
C ARG A 357 -14.82 3.91 0.68
N LEU A 358 -13.60 4.08 1.20
CA LEU A 358 -12.38 3.41 0.71
C LEU A 358 -12.35 1.92 1.04
N MET A 359 -12.90 1.52 2.19
CA MET A 359 -12.86 0.15 2.70
C MET A 359 -14.06 -0.71 2.24
N ASP A 360 -15.24 -0.13 2.08
CA ASP A 360 -16.48 -0.87 1.80
C ASP A 360 -17.21 -0.46 0.50
N GLY A 361 -16.72 0.58 -0.19
CA GLY A 361 -17.33 1.09 -1.42
C GLY A 361 -18.64 1.88 -1.23
N SER A 362 -18.97 2.30 0.00
CA SER A 362 -20.22 3.02 0.33
C SER A 362 -20.36 4.42 -0.32
N GLU A 363 -21.60 4.89 -0.43
CA GLU A 363 -21.94 6.20 -1.02
C GLU A 363 -21.40 7.39 -0.20
N ALA A 364 -21.20 8.52 -0.88
CA ALA A 364 -20.72 9.76 -0.27
C ALA A 364 -21.62 10.25 0.88
N PRO A 365 -21.05 10.98 1.87
CA PRO A 365 -21.83 11.59 2.93
C PRO A 365 -22.95 12.45 2.34
N ARG A 366 -24.15 12.23 2.84
CA ARG A 366 -25.32 13.04 2.51
C ARG A 366 -25.50 14.10 3.58
N ASP A 367 -25.87 15.31 3.19
CA ASP A 367 -26.27 16.36 4.13
C ASP A 367 -27.59 15.98 4.83
N ALA A 368 -28.02 16.82 5.75
CA ALA A 368 -29.29 16.64 6.46
C ALA A 368 -30.52 16.60 5.52
N GLU A 369 -30.36 17.05 4.27
CA GLU A 369 -31.40 17.06 3.22
C GLU A 369 -31.27 15.87 2.26
N GLY A 370 -30.30 14.97 2.48
CA GLY A 370 -30.06 13.80 1.64
C GLY A 370 -29.25 14.07 0.37
N GLY A 371 -28.76 15.30 0.19
CA GLY A 371 -27.90 15.74 -0.91
C GLY A 371 -26.45 15.29 -0.73
N VAL A 372 -25.81 14.84 -1.81
CA VAL A 372 -24.39 14.46 -1.76
C VAL A 372 -23.56 15.71 -1.50
N VAL A 373 -22.88 15.76 -0.36
CA VAL A 373 -21.98 16.88 -0.05
C VAL A 373 -20.69 16.67 -0.85
N PRO A 374 -20.20 17.65 -1.63
CA PRO A 374 -18.94 17.51 -2.36
C PRO A 374 -17.75 17.70 -1.39
N GLY A 375 -17.10 16.60 -1.01
CA GLY A 375 -15.81 16.65 -0.32
C GLY A 375 -14.66 16.94 -1.28
N PRO A 376 -13.49 17.40 -0.80
CA PRO A 376 -12.30 17.52 -1.63
C PRO A 376 -11.98 16.15 -2.23
N SER A 377 -11.76 16.10 -3.53
CA SER A 377 -11.41 14.86 -4.20
C SER A 377 -10.05 14.37 -3.71
N LEU A 378 -9.85 13.04 -3.67
CA LEU A 378 -8.53 12.48 -3.37
C LEU A 378 -7.45 13.00 -4.36
N VAL A 379 -7.89 13.36 -5.57
CA VAL A 379 -7.06 14.02 -6.59
C VAL A 379 -6.57 15.37 -6.07
N SER A 380 -7.47 16.27 -5.65
CA SER A 380 -7.09 17.60 -5.17
C SER A 380 -6.22 17.52 -3.92
N PHE A 381 -6.52 16.61 -2.98
CA PHE A 381 -5.67 16.37 -1.81
C PHE A 381 -4.25 15.93 -2.22
N ALA A 382 -4.14 14.95 -3.12
CA ALA A 382 -2.84 14.46 -3.56
C ALA A 382 -2.08 15.53 -4.37
N GLU A 383 -2.78 16.32 -5.19
CA GLU A 383 -2.21 17.43 -5.95
C GLU A 383 -1.71 18.56 -5.05
N ASP A 384 -2.46 18.93 -4.00
CA ASP A 384 -2.04 19.94 -3.03
C ASP A 384 -0.85 19.47 -2.20
N LEU A 385 -0.84 18.19 -1.81
CA LEU A 385 0.28 17.57 -1.12
C LEU A 385 1.55 17.53 -1.99
N VAL A 386 1.43 17.20 -3.28
CA VAL A 386 2.55 17.27 -4.25
C VAL A 386 3.01 18.71 -4.47
N ALA A 387 2.08 19.66 -4.56
CA ALA A 387 2.38 21.07 -4.78
C ALA A 387 2.93 21.77 -3.52
N GLY A 388 2.93 21.10 -2.37
CA GLY A 388 3.30 21.69 -1.09
C GLY A 388 2.37 22.83 -0.64
N ARG A 389 1.15 22.89 -1.19
CA ARG A 389 0.16 23.91 -0.84
C ARG A 389 -0.48 23.52 0.49
N GLN A 390 -0.30 24.31 1.55
CA GLN A 390 -1.15 24.16 2.73
C GLN A 390 -2.56 24.53 2.29
N GLY A 391 -3.52 23.60 2.41
CA GLY A 391 -4.90 23.90 2.07
C GLY A 391 -5.41 25.01 2.96
N ASP A 392 -5.91 26.08 2.35
CA ASP A 392 -6.76 27.04 3.06
C ASP A 392 -8.03 26.27 3.43
N GLY A 393 -8.07 25.73 4.65
CA GLY A 393 -9.24 24.99 5.15
C GLY A 393 -10.50 25.82 4.95
N PRO A 394 -11.67 25.18 4.73
CA PRO A 394 -12.91 25.92 4.48
C PRO A 394 -13.16 26.89 5.65
N SER A 395 -13.10 28.19 5.37
CA SER A 395 -13.39 29.27 6.30
C SER A 395 -14.89 29.41 6.60
N GLY A 396 -15.60 28.27 6.63
CA GLY A 396 -17.02 28.18 6.94
C GLY A 396 -17.21 28.15 8.45
N GLY A 397 -17.53 29.31 9.03
CA GLY A 397 -17.99 29.39 10.42
C GLY A 397 -19.26 28.55 10.60
N PHE A 398 -19.15 27.41 11.27
CA PHE A 398 -20.29 26.76 11.88
C PHE A 398 -20.74 27.67 13.04
N GLY A 399 -21.76 28.48 12.79
CA GLY A 399 -22.43 29.25 13.82
C GLY A 399 -23.00 28.28 14.85
N ALA A 400 -22.51 28.36 16.09
CA ALA A 400 -23.13 27.72 17.22
C ALA A 400 -24.55 28.27 17.38
N THR A 401 -25.57 27.52 16.97
CA THR A 401 -26.94 27.74 17.43
C THR A 401 -26.99 27.41 18.91
N THR A 402 -27.03 28.46 19.72
CA THR A 402 -27.45 28.41 21.12
C THR A 402 -28.90 27.93 21.21
N ALA A 403 -29.14 26.91 22.02
CA ALA A 403 -30.41 26.65 22.68
C ALA A 403 -30.16 26.62 24.19
#